data_AF-A0A925Q9C1-F1
#
_entry.id   AF-A0A925Q9C1-F1
#
_cell.length_a   1.000
_cell.length_b   1.000
_cell.length_c   1.000
_cell.angle_alpha   90.00
_cell.angle_beta   90.00
_cell.angle_gamma   90.00
#
_symmetry.space_group_name_H-M   'P 1'
#
loop_
_entity.id
_entity.type
_entity.pdbx_description
1 polymer ?
#
loop_
_entity_poly.entity_id
_entity_poly.type
_entity_poly.pdbx_seq_one_letter_code
_entity_poly.pdbx_strand_id
1 'polypeptide(L)'
;MKKILLIAIGLLCVAAGYFLIKSDAQSQGGCCIPPRKHHTDPRFPQGSDVTVYIDSSSGFTETEQQMIKEGIEDWNGELNSTGVTYDVIITPTPPPVGGNNTVVAYYNDNHSTSAVAALTMNRSSNPNVVFGSMVFNRNMRFQNEDGTGVYPPHHARVLGRHEIAHGIGLDNAPACPSSSTIMNPIGNHVGETQITPCDNEAINFDPAYPCTSPQGPEPGGGYYWSSTSCRWQWAMHPGCGDPVAASECHWPNVWLEADCKCDPRTGECAGGSNPDCTPIVIDVNGDGFDLTNLSHGVVFDLNNDGYAGWLAWTSGTSDDAWLALDRNGNGTIDNGEELFGNFTPQPPSRSENGFLALAEFDKPENRGNGDGRIDIRDAVFVSLRLWQDSNHNGISEPSELHTLKKLGLKTVNLDYKDSRRVDQHGNEFRYRAKVKDNHDAQLGRWAFDVFLTTQP
;
A
#
# COMPACT_ATOMS: atom_id res chain seq x y z
N MET A 1 -36.85 41.62 29.83
CA MET A 1 -37.10 42.77 28.94
C MET A 1 -35.79 43.50 28.67
N LYS A 2 -35.14 43.25 27.52
CA LYS A 2 -34.66 44.28 26.57
C LYS A 2 -34.00 43.58 25.38
N LYS A 3 -34.45 43.99 24.21
CA LYS A 3 -34.14 43.52 22.87
C LYS A 3 -33.00 44.37 22.28
N ILE A 4 -32.16 43.71 21.47
CA ILE A 4 -31.58 44.17 20.19
C ILE A 4 -30.56 45.33 20.22
N LEU A 5 -29.31 45.03 19.81
CA LEU A 5 -28.67 45.71 18.67
C LEU A 5 -27.62 44.78 18.01
N LEU A 6 -27.65 44.75 16.68
CA LEU A 6 -26.86 43.94 15.75
C LEU A 6 -25.92 44.89 14.95
N ILE A 7 -24.94 44.30 14.22
CA ILE A 7 -24.06 44.87 13.15
C ILE A 7 -22.72 45.44 13.67
N ALA A 8 -21.49 45.14 13.19
CA ALA A 8 -20.91 44.41 12.03
C ALA A 8 -19.48 43.92 12.40
N ILE A 9 -19.09 42.67 12.06
CA ILE A 9 -18.19 42.24 10.95
C ILE A 9 -16.74 42.78 10.99
N GLY A 10 -15.79 41.84 11.17
CA GLY A 10 -14.57 41.77 10.35
C GLY A 10 -13.23 41.96 11.06
N LEU A 11 -12.58 40.86 11.49
CA LEU A 11 -11.29 40.43 10.92
C LEU A 11 -10.90 39.03 11.46
N LEU A 12 -10.62 38.13 10.52
CA LEU A 12 -10.10 36.78 10.70
C LEU A 12 -8.67 36.79 11.26
N CYS A 13 -8.36 35.81 12.11
CA CYS A 13 -7.08 35.13 12.17
C CYS A 13 -7.33 33.67 12.62
N VAL A 14 -7.61 32.78 11.66
CA VAL A 14 -7.48 31.34 11.85
C VAL A 14 -6.44 30.87 10.86
N ALA A 15 -5.22 30.64 11.35
CA ALA A 15 -4.21 29.88 10.64
C ALA A 15 -4.58 28.41 10.76
N ALA A 16 -5.41 27.92 9.85
CA ALA A 16 -5.55 26.49 9.59
C ALA A 16 -4.46 26.10 8.59
N GLY A 17 -3.49 25.32 9.06
CA GLY A 17 -2.50 24.68 8.20
C GLY A 17 -3.22 23.76 7.22
N TYR A 18 -3.16 24.11 5.94
CA TYR A 18 -3.59 23.27 4.84
C TYR A 18 -2.60 22.09 4.73
N PHE A 19 -2.89 20.97 5.38
CA PHE A 19 -2.50 19.66 4.86
C PHE A 19 -3.57 19.26 3.86
N LEU A 20 -3.31 19.50 2.57
CA LEU A 20 -4.11 18.95 1.49
C LEU A 20 -3.84 17.44 1.46
N ILE A 21 -4.73 16.68 2.09
CA ILE A 21 -4.89 15.26 1.81
C ILE A 21 -5.36 15.18 0.35
N LYS A 22 -4.51 14.70 -0.56
CA LYS A 22 -4.94 14.26 -1.91
C LYS A 22 -5.91 13.09 -1.70
N SER A 23 -7.20 13.39 -1.59
CA SER A 23 -8.26 12.39 -1.67
C SER A 23 -8.64 12.24 -3.14
N ASP A 24 -8.25 11.13 -3.75
CA ASP A 24 -9.01 10.54 -4.85
C ASP A 24 -8.84 9.02 -4.80
N ALA A 25 -9.76 8.39 -4.06
CA ALA A 25 -10.08 6.99 -4.23
C ALA A 25 -10.94 6.87 -5.51
N GLN A 26 -10.30 6.60 -6.65
CA GLN A 26 -11.00 6.07 -7.82
C GLN A 26 -10.98 4.53 -7.77
N SER A 27 -12.17 3.96 -8.00
CA SER A 27 -12.53 2.55 -7.95
C SER A 27 -11.63 1.65 -8.81
N GLN A 28 -11.34 0.45 -8.28
CA GLN A 28 -10.57 -0.62 -8.92
C GLN A 28 -11.02 -0.98 -10.35
N GLY A 29 -10.25 -0.48 -11.33
CA GLY A 29 -9.84 -1.21 -12.53
C GLY A 29 -8.32 -1.10 -12.61
N GLY A 30 -7.61 -2.19 -12.87
CA GLY A 30 -6.14 -2.17 -12.92
C GLY A 30 -5.60 -1.14 -13.92
N CYS A 31 -4.50 -0.46 -13.58
CA CYS A 31 -3.77 0.40 -14.51
C CYS A 31 -3.05 -0.44 -15.59
N CYS A 32 -2.66 0.17 -16.71
CA CYS A 32 -1.99 -0.51 -17.82
C CYS A 32 -0.52 -0.06 -17.87
N ILE A 33 0.43 -1.00 -17.88
CA ILE A 33 1.86 -0.70 -17.95
C ILE A 33 2.18 -0.12 -19.34
N PRO A 34 2.60 1.16 -19.45
CA PRO A 34 2.91 1.76 -20.74
C PRO A 34 4.21 1.20 -21.33
N PRO A 35 4.37 1.25 -22.67
CA PRO A 35 5.63 0.91 -23.31
C PRO A 35 6.73 1.93 -22.93
N ARG A 36 7.98 1.52 -23.16
CA ARG A 36 9.15 2.34 -22.89
C ARG A 36 9.88 2.63 -24.20
N LYS A 37 10.49 3.81 -24.26
CA LYS A 37 11.44 4.17 -25.30
C LYS A 37 12.66 3.27 -25.21
N HIS A 38 13.34 3.08 -26.34
CA HIS A 38 14.51 2.21 -26.37
C HIS A 38 15.59 2.77 -25.42
N HIS A 39 16.30 1.90 -24.69
CA HIS A 39 17.23 2.31 -23.62
C HIS A 39 18.36 3.24 -24.10
N THR A 40 18.64 3.29 -25.40
CA THR A 40 19.61 4.20 -26.01
C THR A 40 19.07 5.59 -26.32
N ASP A 41 17.75 5.77 -26.32
CA ASP A 41 17.10 7.02 -26.68
C ASP A 41 17.49 8.13 -25.67
N PRO A 42 17.65 9.39 -26.12
CA PRO A 42 17.94 10.50 -25.23
C PRO A 42 16.89 10.63 -24.12
N ARG A 43 17.36 10.68 -22.88
CA ARG A 43 16.56 10.73 -21.65
C ARG A 43 17.39 11.37 -20.54
N PHE A 44 16.73 11.91 -19.50
CA PHE A 44 17.44 12.52 -18.39
C PHE A 44 18.25 11.47 -17.61
N PRO A 45 19.47 11.79 -17.17
CA PRO A 45 20.22 10.89 -16.30
C PRO A 45 19.51 10.65 -14.96
N GLN A 46 19.67 9.45 -14.41
CA GLN A 46 19.16 9.13 -13.06
C GLN A 46 19.70 10.12 -12.01
N GLY A 47 18.84 10.58 -11.11
CA GLY A 47 19.18 11.50 -10.02
C GLY A 47 19.41 12.95 -10.46
N SER A 48 19.05 13.30 -11.70
CA SER A 48 19.28 14.65 -12.22
C SER A 48 18.20 15.64 -11.80
N ASP A 49 18.62 16.85 -11.46
CA ASP A 49 17.74 18.01 -11.36
C ASP A 49 17.56 18.60 -12.77
N VAL A 50 16.32 18.64 -13.24
CA VAL A 50 15.95 19.13 -14.56
C VAL A 50 15.25 20.48 -14.42
N THR A 51 15.77 21.49 -15.11
CA THR A 51 15.11 22.80 -15.15
C THR A 51 14.25 22.91 -16.39
N VAL A 52 12.94 23.13 -16.21
CA VAL A 52 12.01 23.36 -17.31
C VAL A 52 11.68 24.84 -17.39
N TYR A 53 11.99 25.47 -18.51
CA TYR A 53 11.65 26.86 -18.80
C TYR A 53 10.36 26.92 -19.62
N ILE A 54 9.28 27.45 -19.05
CA ILE A 54 8.07 27.77 -19.80
C ILE A 54 8.22 29.19 -20.35
N ASP A 55 8.27 29.32 -21.68
CA ASP A 55 8.34 30.62 -22.36
C ASP A 55 6.99 31.35 -22.23
N SER A 56 6.88 32.25 -21.26
CA SER A 56 5.66 33.02 -21.02
C SER A 56 5.37 34.04 -22.13
N SER A 57 6.32 34.30 -23.04
CA SER A 57 6.15 35.19 -24.19
C SER A 57 5.65 34.46 -25.45
N SER A 58 5.70 33.12 -25.47
CA SER A 58 5.35 32.30 -26.63
C SER A 58 3.85 32.24 -26.96
N GLY A 59 2.99 32.77 -26.08
CA GLY A 59 1.54 32.85 -26.31
C GLY A 59 0.68 31.99 -25.39
N PHE A 60 1.26 31.34 -24.38
CA PHE A 60 0.49 30.72 -23.29
C PHE A 60 -0.26 31.77 -22.45
N THR A 61 -1.46 31.43 -22.00
CA THR A 61 -2.16 32.16 -20.92
C THR A 61 -1.50 31.87 -19.58
N GLU A 62 -1.66 32.76 -18.59
CA GLU A 62 -1.11 32.55 -17.23
C GLU A 62 -1.62 31.24 -16.60
N THR A 63 -2.89 30.90 -16.80
CA THR A 63 -3.48 29.65 -16.32
C THR A 63 -2.83 28.42 -16.96
N GLU A 64 -2.57 28.44 -18.27
CA GLU A 64 -1.89 27.33 -18.94
C GLU A 64 -0.45 27.18 -18.44
N GLN A 65 0.27 28.29 -18.24
CA GLN A 65 1.64 28.27 -17.70
C GLN A 65 1.66 27.59 -16.33
N GLN A 66 0.74 27.96 -15.44
CA GLN A 66 0.65 27.37 -14.12
C GLN A 66 0.22 25.90 -14.14
N MET A 67 -0.74 25.54 -14.99
CA MET A 67 -1.21 24.15 -15.13
C MET A 67 -0.10 23.24 -15.69
N ILE A 68 0.63 23.67 -16.71
CA ILE A 68 1.76 22.92 -17.26
C ILE A 68 2.84 22.77 -16.18
N LYS A 69 3.15 23.84 -15.45
CA LYS A 69 4.09 23.80 -14.33
C LYS A 69 3.69 22.75 -13.30
N GLU A 70 2.47 22.81 -12.79
CA GLU A 70 1.97 21.85 -11.81
C GLU A 70 2.01 20.42 -12.34
N GLY A 71 1.66 20.21 -13.62
CA GLY A 71 1.66 18.89 -14.23
C GLY A 71 3.06 18.30 -14.36
N ILE A 72 4.05 19.13 -14.68
CA ILE A 72 5.44 18.69 -14.72
C ILE A 72 5.95 18.38 -13.32
N GLU A 73 5.67 19.26 -12.35
CA GLU A 73 6.10 19.11 -10.96
C GLU A 73 5.34 17.99 -10.22
N ASP A 74 4.22 17.48 -10.74
CA ASP A 74 3.54 16.31 -10.15
C ASP A 74 4.41 15.05 -10.19
N TRP A 75 5.39 14.97 -11.09
CA TRP A 75 6.40 13.90 -11.07
C TRP A 75 7.35 14.00 -9.86
N ASN A 76 7.47 15.17 -9.24
CA ASN A 76 8.29 15.35 -8.04
C ASN A 76 7.63 14.63 -6.86
N GLY A 77 8.28 13.57 -6.40
CA GLY A 77 7.78 12.75 -5.30
C GLY A 77 7.05 11.47 -5.73
N GLU A 78 6.96 11.20 -7.03
CA GLU A 78 6.53 9.90 -7.52
C GLU A 78 7.52 8.80 -7.11
N LEU A 79 6.98 7.65 -6.70
CA LEU A 79 7.76 6.51 -6.19
C LEU A 79 8.32 5.66 -7.34
N ASN A 80 9.22 6.25 -8.11
CA ASN A 80 9.98 5.60 -9.17
C ASN A 80 11.50 5.77 -9.03
N SER A 81 12.23 5.00 -9.82
CA SER A 81 13.67 4.84 -9.72
C SER A 81 14.51 5.91 -10.37
N THR A 82 13.90 6.84 -11.10
CA THR A 82 14.64 7.85 -11.85
C THR A 82 15.40 8.76 -10.92
N GLY A 83 14.85 9.08 -9.74
CA GLY A 83 15.35 10.16 -8.88
C GLY A 83 15.43 11.52 -9.58
N VAL A 84 14.80 11.68 -10.75
CA VAL A 84 14.80 12.93 -11.51
C VAL A 84 13.82 13.88 -10.85
N THR A 85 14.24 15.12 -10.65
CA THR A 85 13.38 16.19 -10.12
C THR A 85 13.23 17.30 -11.16
N TYR A 86 12.12 18.00 -11.11
CA TYR A 86 11.80 19.09 -12.03
C TYR A 86 11.64 20.41 -11.27
N ASP A 87 12.41 21.42 -11.66
CA ASP A 87 12.21 22.81 -11.25
C ASP A 87 11.67 23.59 -12.46
N VAL A 88 10.42 24.09 -12.34
CA VAL A 88 9.77 24.79 -13.45
C VAL A 88 9.82 26.30 -13.27
N ILE A 89 10.49 26.96 -14.21
CA ILE A 89 10.66 28.41 -14.27
C ILE A 89 9.81 28.98 -15.40
N ILE A 90 8.86 29.83 -15.07
CA ILE A 90 8.07 30.60 -16.04
C ILE A 90 8.81 31.90 -16.33
N THR A 91 9.17 32.17 -17.58
CA THR A 91 9.97 33.35 -17.96
C THR A 91 9.68 33.83 -19.38
N PRO A 92 9.68 35.14 -19.66
CA PRO A 92 9.53 35.67 -21.02
C PRO A 92 10.83 35.58 -21.84
N THR A 93 11.95 35.19 -21.22
CA THR A 93 13.26 35.08 -21.86
C THR A 93 13.93 33.78 -21.46
N PRO A 94 13.44 32.62 -21.96
CA PRO A 94 14.09 31.34 -21.71
C PRO A 94 15.50 31.32 -22.32
N PRO A 95 16.42 30.50 -21.77
CA PRO A 95 17.71 30.29 -22.41
C PRO A 95 17.52 29.58 -23.77
N PRO A 96 18.52 29.65 -24.68
CA PRO A 96 18.52 28.83 -25.88
C PRO A 96 18.46 27.34 -25.54
N VAL A 97 17.74 26.57 -26.37
CA VAL A 97 17.68 25.11 -26.27
C VAL A 97 19.10 24.53 -26.41
N GLY A 98 19.47 23.59 -25.54
CA GLY A 98 20.78 22.92 -25.56
C GLY A 98 21.51 22.86 -24.22
N GLY A 99 20.98 23.49 -23.18
CA GLY A 99 21.52 23.42 -21.82
C GLY A 99 21.36 22.01 -21.23
N ASN A 100 22.35 21.53 -20.48
CA ASN A 100 22.27 20.20 -19.86
C ASN A 100 21.09 20.10 -18.88
N ASN A 101 20.34 19.01 -18.94
CA ASN A 101 19.14 18.75 -18.14
C ASN A 101 18.15 19.92 -18.19
N THR A 102 18.02 20.56 -19.35
CA THR A 102 17.05 21.63 -19.54
C THR A 102 15.98 21.24 -20.54
N VAL A 103 14.76 21.70 -20.30
CA VAL A 103 13.68 21.70 -21.28
C VAL A 103 13.24 23.13 -21.51
N VAL A 104 13.04 23.52 -22.76
CA VAL A 104 12.33 24.76 -23.08
C VAL A 104 10.97 24.41 -23.65
N ALA A 105 9.92 24.82 -22.96
CA ALA A 105 8.53 24.64 -23.36
C ALA A 105 7.98 25.93 -23.97
N TYR A 106 7.38 25.84 -25.15
CA TYR A 106 6.79 26.99 -25.84
C TYR A 106 5.47 26.64 -26.54
N TYR A 107 4.64 27.66 -26.71
CA TYR A 107 3.39 27.56 -27.44
C TYR A 107 3.60 27.82 -28.93
N ASN A 108 2.93 27.05 -29.77
CA ASN A 108 2.88 27.20 -31.21
C ASN A 108 1.41 27.42 -31.63
N ASP A 109 1.11 28.60 -32.18
CA ASP A 109 -0.26 28.97 -32.56
C ASP A 109 -0.77 28.32 -33.86
N ASN A 110 -0.06 27.32 -34.36
CA ASN A 110 -0.50 26.51 -35.50
C ASN A 110 -1.22 25.24 -35.01
N HIS A 111 -2.27 24.85 -35.73
CA HIS A 111 -2.90 23.55 -35.54
C HIS A 111 -1.96 22.44 -36.03
N SER A 112 -1.79 21.40 -35.23
CA SER A 112 -0.97 20.24 -35.58
C SER A 112 -1.86 19.01 -35.77
N THR A 113 -1.71 18.32 -36.91
CA THR A 113 -2.44 17.08 -37.19
C THR A 113 -1.76 15.84 -36.61
N SER A 114 -0.53 15.97 -36.10
CA SER A 114 0.27 14.85 -35.61
C SER A 114 0.31 14.76 -34.08
N ALA A 115 0.24 15.90 -33.38
CA ALA A 115 0.35 15.92 -31.92
C ALA A 115 -0.21 17.21 -31.30
N VAL A 116 -0.89 17.08 -30.15
CA VAL A 116 -1.39 18.23 -29.36
C VAL A 116 -0.24 18.92 -28.61
N ALA A 117 0.61 18.13 -27.98
CA ALA A 117 1.90 18.54 -27.46
C ALA A 117 2.96 17.49 -27.84
N ALA A 118 4.24 17.85 -27.73
CA ALA A 118 5.33 16.93 -27.99
C ALA A 118 6.61 17.36 -27.27
N LEU A 119 7.18 16.49 -26.44
CA LEU A 119 8.56 16.60 -25.96
C LEU A 119 9.52 15.89 -26.93
N THR A 120 10.46 16.65 -27.47
CA THR A 120 11.59 16.10 -28.23
C THR A 120 12.85 16.13 -27.39
N MET A 121 13.38 14.94 -27.07
CA MET A 121 14.63 14.78 -26.34
C MET A 121 15.82 14.70 -27.31
N ASN A 122 16.90 15.39 -26.96
CA ASN A 122 18.11 15.49 -27.76
C ASN A 122 19.34 15.23 -26.90
N ARG A 123 20.39 14.70 -27.53
CA ARG A 123 21.71 14.56 -26.92
C ARG A 123 22.71 15.38 -27.73
N SER A 124 23.50 16.21 -27.06
CA SER A 124 24.55 16.99 -27.71
C SER A 124 25.68 16.09 -28.21
N SER A 125 26.65 16.67 -28.92
CA SER A 125 27.92 16.00 -29.23
C SER A 125 28.69 15.59 -27.97
N ASN A 126 28.46 16.29 -26.84
CA ASN A 126 28.84 15.79 -25.53
C ASN A 126 27.75 14.81 -25.04
N PRO A 127 28.07 13.51 -24.86
CA PRO A 127 27.08 12.49 -24.54
C PRO A 127 26.44 12.67 -23.16
N ASN A 128 27.06 13.46 -22.27
CA ASN A 128 26.54 13.77 -20.94
C ASN A 128 25.57 14.96 -20.94
N VAL A 129 25.38 15.61 -22.08
CA VAL A 129 24.47 16.75 -22.22
C VAL A 129 23.20 16.30 -22.94
N VAL A 130 22.13 16.16 -22.17
CA VAL A 130 20.79 15.84 -22.65
C VAL A 130 19.89 17.04 -22.41
N PHE A 131 19.01 17.34 -23.36
CA PHE A 131 18.09 18.47 -23.27
C PHE A 131 16.83 18.21 -24.10
N GLY A 132 15.76 18.93 -23.77
CA GLY A 132 14.47 18.79 -24.43
C GLY A 132 13.96 20.10 -25.03
N SER A 133 13.11 19.98 -26.04
CA SER A 133 12.21 21.04 -26.48
C SER A 133 10.79 20.52 -26.43
N MET A 134 9.92 21.20 -25.70
CA MET A 134 8.52 20.82 -25.55
C MET A 134 7.63 21.82 -26.29
N VAL A 135 6.80 21.34 -27.20
CA VAL A 135 5.92 22.20 -27.99
C VAL A 135 4.47 21.88 -27.63
N PHE A 136 3.69 22.92 -27.36
CA PHE A 136 2.24 22.81 -27.23
C PHE A 136 1.60 23.53 -28.42
N ASN A 137 0.83 22.80 -29.23
CA ASN A 137 0.20 23.34 -30.43
C ASN A 137 -1.19 23.91 -30.14
N ARG A 138 -1.73 24.70 -31.06
CA ARG A 138 -3.05 25.37 -30.90
C ARG A 138 -4.19 24.41 -30.54
N ASN A 139 -4.12 23.16 -30.98
CA ASN A 139 -5.08 22.12 -30.62
C ASN A 139 -5.05 21.67 -29.15
N MET A 140 -4.17 22.21 -28.31
CA MET A 140 -4.29 22.08 -26.84
C MET A 140 -5.52 22.80 -26.29
N ARG A 141 -5.96 23.86 -26.98
CA ARG A 141 -7.10 24.72 -26.60
C ARG A 141 -8.39 24.29 -27.29
N PHE A 142 -8.30 23.90 -28.56
CA PHE A 142 -9.45 23.66 -29.43
C PHE A 142 -9.33 22.32 -30.16
N GLN A 143 -10.38 21.51 -30.11
CA GLN A 143 -10.45 20.23 -30.83
C GLN A 143 -10.52 20.41 -32.35
N ASN A 144 -11.11 21.51 -32.82
CA ASN A 144 -11.38 21.77 -34.22
C ASN A 144 -10.58 22.98 -34.74
N GLU A 145 -10.21 22.96 -36.02
CA GLU A 145 -9.46 24.04 -36.68
C GLU A 145 -10.21 25.38 -36.72
N ASP A 146 -11.54 25.33 -36.65
CA ASP A 146 -12.41 26.51 -36.59
C ASP A 146 -12.45 27.19 -35.20
N GLY A 147 -11.71 26.65 -34.22
CA GLY A 147 -11.65 27.17 -32.85
C GLY A 147 -12.80 26.69 -31.96
N THR A 148 -13.54 25.67 -32.36
CA THR A 148 -14.59 25.04 -31.54
C THR A 148 -14.08 23.79 -30.78
N GLY A 149 -14.84 23.35 -29.78
CA GLY A 149 -14.45 22.22 -28.93
C GLY A 149 -13.36 22.58 -27.93
N VAL A 150 -13.65 23.53 -27.04
CA VAL A 150 -12.70 24.07 -26.06
C VAL A 150 -12.38 23.05 -24.97
N TYR A 151 -11.11 22.80 -24.72
CA TYR A 151 -10.66 21.97 -23.60
C TYR A 151 -10.68 22.74 -22.28
N PRO A 152 -10.96 22.07 -21.15
CA PRO A 152 -10.90 22.71 -19.83
C PRO A 152 -9.45 23.04 -19.43
N PRO A 153 -9.23 24.01 -18.51
CA PRO A 153 -7.90 24.45 -18.12
C PRO A 153 -6.95 23.34 -17.63
N HIS A 154 -7.48 22.31 -16.94
CA HIS A 154 -6.67 21.19 -16.44
C HIS A 154 -6.12 20.29 -17.55
N HIS A 155 -6.60 20.42 -18.80
CA HIS A 155 -6.03 19.69 -19.94
C HIS A 155 -4.54 20.02 -20.14
N ALA A 156 -4.15 21.28 -19.93
CA ALA A 156 -2.75 21.69 -20.05
C ALA A 156 -1.85 21.03 -18.97
N ARG A 157 -2.39 20.76 -17.78
CA ARG A 157 -1.71 20.02 -16.70
C ARG A 157 -1.46 18.58 -17.09
N VAL A 158 -2.48 17.92 -17.63
CA VAL A 158 -2.41 16.54 -18.12
C VAL A 158 -1.37 16.41 -19.24
N LEU A 159 -1.36 17.32 -20.21
CA LEU A 159 -0.36 17.35 -21.27
C LEU A 159 1.05 17.58 -20.69
N GLY A 160 1.21 18.47 -19.71
CA GLY A 160 2.49 18.67 -19.01
C GLY A 160 3.02 17.38 -18.37
N ARG A 161 2.17 16.66 -17.62
CA ARG A 161 2.50 15.35 -17.02
C ARG A 161 2.91 14.33 -18.07
N HIS A 162 2.13 14.21 -19.14
CA HIS A 162 2.34 13.24 -20.20
C HIS A 162 3.65 13.50 -20.95
N GLU A 163 3.85 14.72 -21.43
CA GLU A 163 5.00 15.03 -22.28
C GLU A 163 6.32 14.92 -21.53
N ILE A 164 6.38 15.36 -20.27
CA ILE A 164 7.63 15.27 -19.50
C ILE A 164 8.02 13.83 -19.19
N ALA A 165 7.06 12.91 -19.11
CA ALA A 165 7.28 11.49 -18.90
C ALA A 165 8.12 10.84 -20.01
N HIS A 166 8.06 11.37 -21.24
CA HIS A 166 8.96 10.95 -22.32
C HIS A 166 10.43 11.23 -22.01
N GLY A 167 10.71 12.30 -21.26
CA GLY A 167 12.05 12.67 -20.81
C GLY A 167 12.68 11.63 -19.88
N ILE A 168 11.85 10.83 -19.21
CA ILE A 168 12.24 9.70 -18.37
C ILE A 168 11.94 8.34 -19.02
N GLY A 169 11.79 8.31 -20.35
CA GLY A 169 11.82 7.07 -21.13
C GLY A 169 10.48 6.35 -21.27
N LEU A 170 9.36 6.90 -20.78
CA LEU A 170 8.04 6.37 -21.11
C LEU A 170 7.66 6.67 -22.56
N ASP A 171 6.92 5.76 -23.19
CA ASP A 171 6.42 5.94 -24.56
C ASP A 171 4.89 5.91 -24.62
N ASN A 172 4.34 6.44 -25.71
CA ASN A 172 2.89 6.55 -25.88
C ASN A 172 2.21 5.18 -25.81
N ALA A 173 1.09 5.11 -25.08
CA ALA A 173 0.40 3.87 -24.78
C ALA A 173 -1.02 3.80 -25.38
N PRO A 174 -1.23 4.03 -26.69
CA PRO A 174 -2.58 4.09 -27.28
C PRO A 174 -3.36 2.77 -27.19
N ALA A 175 -2.68 1.65 -26.94
CA ALA A 175 -3.29 0.34 -26.70
C ALA A 175 -3.86 0.18 -25.29
N CYS A 176 -3.40 0.97 -24.32
CA CYS A 176 -3.92 0.96 -22.96
C CYS A 176 -5.30 1.63 -22.90
N PRO A 177 -6.20 1.24 -21.98
CA PRO A 177 -7.42 1.99 -21.73
C PRO A 177 -7.10 3.46 -21.39
N SER A 178 -7.92 4.39 -21.86
CA SER A 178 -7.76 5.82 -21.50
C SER A 178 -7.74 5.98 -19.98
N SER A 179 -6.89 6.87 -19.47
CA SER A 179 -6.70 7.12 -18.02
C SER A 179 -6.08 5.98 -17.19
N SER A 180 -5.81 4.82 -17.79
CA SER A 180 -5.12 3.72 -17.09
C SER A 180 -3.60 3.91 -16.96
N THR A 181 -3.04 4.92 -17.64
CA THR A 181 -1.64 5.37 -17.61
C THR A 181 -1.62 6.83 -18.05
N ILE A 182 -0.69 7.62 -17.53
CA ILE A 182 -0.49 8.99 -18.02
C ILE A 182 -0.03 9.02 -19.48
N MET A 183 0.49 7.92 -20.01
CA MET A 183 0.88 7.74 -21.41
C MET A 183 -0.28 7.43 -22.37
N ASN A 184 -1.50 7.31 -21.84
CA ASN A 184 -2.74 7.44 -22.61
C ASN A 184 -3.72 8.37 -21.86
N PRO A 185 -3.39 9.67 -21.82
CA PRO A 185 -3.90 10.57 -20.82
C PRO A 185 -5.38 10.92 -21.00
N ILE A 186 -6.06 10.53 -22.09
CA ILE A 186 -7.53 10.54 -22.32
C ILE A 186 -7.78 10.28 -23.83
N GLY A 187 -8.69 9.36 -24.19
CA GLY A 187 -9.35 9.39 -25.50
C GLY A 187 -10.51 10.38 -25.46
N ASN A 188 -10.89 11.02 -26.57
CA ASN A 188 -11.91 12.09 -26.67
C ASN A 188 -12.75 12.35 -25.38
N HIS A 189 -12.29 13.28 -24.52
CA HIS A 189 -13.04 14.22 -23.63
C HIS A 189 -12.73 14.26 -22.10
N VAL A 190 -12.49 15.50 -21.62
CA VAL A 190 -12.80 16.23 -20.34
C VAL A 190 -12.34 15.79 -18.93
N GLY A 191 -11.75 14.62 -18.67
CA GLY A 191 -11.22 14.27 -17.33
C GLY A 191 -9.87 14.90 -16.97
N GLU A 192 -9.49 14.88 -15.69
CA GLU A 192 -8.06 15.00 -15.28
C GLU A 192 -7.50 13.59 -15.10
N THR A 193 -6.31 13.32 -15.63
CA THR A 193 -5.60 12.04 -15.47
C THR A 193 -4.32 12.21 -14.69
N GLN A 194 -4.04 11.24 -13.83
CA GLN A 194 -2.93 11.27 -12.89
C GLN A 194 -1.82 10.31 -13.34
N ILE A 195 -0.64 10.49 -12.77
CA ILE A 195 0.42 9.48 -12.81
C ILE A 195 -0.07 8.27 -12.01
N THR A 196 0.05 7.09 -12.59
CA THR A 196 -0.47 5.84 -12.03
C THR A 196 0.67 4.97 -11.48
N PRO A 197 0.38 3.99 -10.62
CA PRO A 197 1.37 2.99 -10.21
C PRO A 197 2.05 2.28 -11.40
N CYS A 198 1.32 2.05 -12.49
CA CYS A 198 1.85 1.38 -13.69
C CYS A 198 2.86 2.23 -14.47
N ASP A 199 2.74 3.55 -14.43
CA ASP A 199 3.73 4.46 -15.02
C ASP A 199 5.06 4.35 -14.28
N ASN A 200 5.00 4.36 -12.93
CA ASN A 200 6.15 4.17 -12.07
C ASN A 200 6.75 2.77 -12.21
N GLU A 201 5.91 1.74 -12.37
CA GLU A 201 6.34 0.36 -12.59
C GLU A 201 7.12 0.21 -13.90
N ALA A 202 6.62 0.75 -15.01
CA ALA A 202 7.33 0.74 -16.28
C ALA A 202 8.74 1.34 -16.15
N ILE A 203 8.85 2.49 -15.48
CA ILE A 203 10.12 3.16 -15.20
C ILE A 203 11.06 2.27 -14.38
N ASN A 204 10.56 1.65 -13.30
CA ASN A 204 11.37 0.84 -12.39
C ASN A 204 11.99 -0.37 -13.08
N PHE A 205 11.30 -0.96 -14.06
CA PHE A 205 11.85 -2.05 -14.85
C PHE A 205 12.83 -1.58 -15.94
N ASP A 206 13.01 -0.28 -16.19
CA ASP A 206 13.85 0.25 -17.28
C ASP A 206 15.33 0.14 -16.92
N PRO A 207 16.15 -0.58 -17.72
CA PRO A 207 17.57 -0.76 -17.44
C PRO A 207 18.38 0.55 -17.45
N ALA A 208 17.85 1.64 -18.01
CA ALA A 208 18.49 2.95 -17.96
C ALA A 208 18.38 3.64 -16.59
N TYR A 209 17.44 3.21 -15.74
CA TYR A 209 17.26 3.69 -14.36
C TYR A 209 17.41 2.53 -13.38
N PRO A 210 18.61 1.92 -13.31
CA PRO A 210 18.85 0.80 -12.42
C PRO A 210 18.58 1.25 -10.98
N CYS A 211 17.80 0.49 -10.23
CA CYS A 211 17.50 0.93 -8.87
C CYS A 211 18.78 0.92 -8.03
N THR A 212 19.25 2.09 -7.62
CA THR A 212 20.33 2.19 -6.65
C THR A 212 19.76 2.02 -5.26
N SER A 213 20.33 1.11 -4.46
CA SER A 213 19.94 0.93 -3.06
C SER A 213 19.92 2.28 -2.34
N PRO A 214 18.85 2.63 -1.59
CA PRO A 214 18.79 3.86 -0.84
C PRO A 214 20.00 3.95 0.08
N GLN A 215 20.68 5.09 0.05
CA GLN A 215 21.72 5.43 1.02
C GLN A 215 21.03 5.79 2.35
N GLY A 216 20.39 4.82 2.98
CA GLY A 216 19.60 4.97 4.20
C GLY A 216 19.59 3.66 4.99
N PRO A 217 19.19 3.68 6.27
CA PRO A 217 19.09 2.46 7.07
C PRO A 217 18.06 1.52 6.43
N GLU A 218 18.44 0.25 6.30
CA GLU A 218 17.55 -0.86 5.93
C GLU A 218 16.30 -0.82 6.82
N PRO A 219 15.08 -0.90 6.25
CA PRO A 219 13.89 -1.15 7.05
C PRO A 219 14.15 -2.46 7.80
N GLY A 220 14.23 -2.40 9.13
CA GLY A 220 14.50 -3.60 9.92
C GLY A 220 13.53 -4.74 9.59
N GLY A 221 14.02 -5.98 9.67
CA GLY A 221 13.28 -7.19 9.37
C GLY A 221 13.31 -7.57 7.89
N GLY A 222 14.26 -8.42 7.46
CA GLY A 222 14.12 -9.22 6.23
C GLY A 222 13.96 -8.52 4.86
N TYR A 223 13.95 -7.20 4.76
CA TYR A 223 13.81 -6.51 3.47
C TYR A 223 15.13 -6.47 2.70
N TYR A 224 15.14 -6.89 1.43
CA TYR A 224 16.21 -6.57 0.49
C TYR A 224 15.80 -5.42 -0.41
N TRP A 225 16.80 -4.66 -0.85
CA TRP A 225 16.57 -3.73 -1.94
C TRP A 225 16.41 -4.48 -3.26
N SER A 226 15.21 -4.44 -3.84
CA SER A 226 14.97 -5.01 -5.15
C SER A 226 15.45 -4.06 -6.23
N SER A 227 16.54 -4.43 -6.91
CA SER A 227 17.08 -3.70 -8.06
C SER A 227 16.20 -3.77 -9.32
N THR A 228 15.06 -4.47 -9.23
CA THR A 228 14.11 -4.66 -10.34
C THR A 228 12.82 -3.85 -10.13
N SER A 229 12.34 -3.71 -8.89
CA SER A 229 11.12 -2.96 -8.57
C SER A 229 11.38 -1.60 -7.92
N CYS A 230 12.64 -1.33 -7.56
CA CYS A 230 13.12 -0.08 -6.98
C CYS A 230 12.44 0.29 -5.67
N ARG A 231 12.17 -0.74 -4.87
CA ARG A 231 11.57 -0.64 -3.54
C ARG A 231 12.26 -1.65 -2.64
N TRP A 232 12.23 -1.38 -1.34
CA TRP A 232 12.50 -2.40 -0.36
C TRP A 232 11.43 -3.47 -0.52
N GLN A 233 11.86 -4.64 -0.97
CA GLN A 233 11.03 -5.83 -1.08
C GLN A 233 11.43 -6.78 0.03
N TRP A 234 10.48 -7.53 0.55
CA TRP A 234 10.81 -8.55 1.53
C TRP A 234 11.63 -9.65 0.85
N ALA A 235 12.75 -10.06 1.44
CA ALA A 235 13.63 -11.09 0.90
C ALA A 235 12.95 -12.46 0.88
N MET A 236 12.36 -12.77 -0.27
CA MET A 236 12.17 -14.15 -0.66
C MET A 236 13.54 -14.76 -0.98
N HIS A 237 13.79 -15.93 -0.41
CA HIS A 237 15.04 -16.66 -0.45
C HIS A 237 15.62 -16.83 -1.90
N PRO A 238 16.94 -17.00 -2.11
CA PRO A 238 17.62 -17.03 -3.42
C PRO A 238 17.26 -18.18 -4.38
N GLY A 239 16.25 -18.99 -4.07
CA GLY A 239 15.78 -20.11 -4.89
C GLY A 239 14.72 -19.73 -5.92
N CYS A 240 14.12 -18.54 -5.80
CA CYS A 240 13.16 -18.02 -6.77
C CYS A 240 13.90 -17.07 -7.72
N GLY A 241 14.33 -17.59 -8.87
CA GLY A 241 14.82 -16.75 -9.96
C GLY A 241 13.71 -15.83 -10.49
N ASP A 242 14.14 -14.72 -11.11
CA ASP A 242 13.36 -13.69 -11.82
C ASP A 242 12.15 -14.27 -12.61
N PRO A 243 11.00 -13.56 -12.75
CA PRO A 243 9.75 -14.12 -13.26
C PRO A 243 9.74 -14.20 -14.80
N VAL A 244 10.81 -14.73 -15.40
CA VAL A 244 10.88 -15.02 -16.83
C VAL A 244 10.82 -16.53 -17.05
N ALA A 245 9.63 -17.11 -16.86
CA ALA A 245 9.09 -18.25 -17.62
C ALA A 245 7.84 -18.84 -16.92
N ALA A 246 6.73 -18.10 -16.92
CA ALA A 246 5.41 -18.68 -16.60
C ALA A 246 4.89 -19.64 -17.70
N SER A 247 5.72 -20.05 -18.67
CA SER A 247 5.31 -20.85 -19.83
C SER A 247 5.60 -22.35 -19.72
N GLU A 248 6.19 -22.86 -18.63
CA GLU A 248 6.57 -24.29 -18.53
C GLU A 248 5.68 -25.14 -17.61
N CYS A 249 4.60 -24.58 -17.04
CA CYS A 249 3.60 -25.36 -16.30
C CYS A 249 2.55 -25.95 -17.25
N HIS A 250 2.86 -27.05 -17.93
CA HIS A 250 1.85 -27.89 -18.59
C HIS A 250 1.54 -29.12 -17.71
N TRP A 251 0.24 -29.45 -17.58
CA TRP A 251 -0.43 -30.73 -17.17
C TRP A 251 -1.63 -30.47 -16.21
N PRO A 252 -2.70 -31.28 -16.27
CA PRO A 252 -3.99 -30.81 -16.74
C PRO A 252 -5.02 -30.84 -15.60
N ASN A 253 -5.66 -29.72 -15.34
CA ASN A 253 -7.12 -29.59 -15.28
C ASN A 253 -7.49 -28.14 -14.97
N VAL A 254 -8.48 -27.67 -15.70
CA VAL A 254 -8.97 -26.30 -15.81
C VAL A 254 -9.37 -25.70 -14.47
N TRP A 255 -8.66 -24.66 -14.02
CA TRP A 255 -9.16 -23.59 -13.14
C TRP A 255 -8.52 -22.26 -13.54
N LEU A 256 -9.25 -21.16 -13.31
CA LEU A 256 -9.03 -19.82 -13.87
C LEU A 256 -7.67 -19.19 -13.50
N GLU A 257 -7.16 -18.41 -14.44
CA GLU A 257 -5.80 -17.86 -14.63
C GLU A 257 -5.24 -16.86 -13.56
N ALA A 258 -5.54 -17.01 -12.25
CA ALA A 258 -5.09 -16.02 -11.25
C ALA A 258 -4.15 -16.50 -10.12
N ASP A 259 -4.06 -17.79 -9.79
CA ASP A 259 -3.41 -18.19 -8.52
C ASP A 259 -2.25 -19.20 -8.71
N CYS A 260 -1.11 -18.71 -9.19
CA CYS A 260 0.15 -19.45 -9.11
C CYS A 260 1.13 -18.70 -8.19
N LYS A 261 1.29 -19.15 -6.95
CA LYS A 261 2.48 -18.86 -6.13
C LYS A 261 3.24 -20.17 -5.86
N CYS A 262 4.55 -20.15 -6.05
CA CYS A 262 5.41 -21.30 -5.73
C CYS A 262 5.52 -21.47 -4.21
N ASP A 263 5.39 -22.71 -3.72
CA ASP A 263 5.70 -23.04 -2.33
C ASP A 263 7.23 -23.04 -2.12
N PRO A 264 7.78 -22.15 -1.27
CA PRO A 264 9.21 -22.01 -1.07
C PRO A 264 9.88 -23.19 -0.34
N ARG A 265 9.11 -24.19 0.14
CA ARG A 265 9.65 -25.41 0.77
C ARG A 265 9.82 -26.59 -0.19
N THR A 266 9.02 -26.63 -1.27
CA THR A 266 8.89 -27.83 -2.12
C THR A 266 9.21 -27.57 -3.60
N GLY A 267 9.16 -26.31 -4.07
CA GLY A 267 9.33 -25.97 -5.48
C GLY A 267 8.15 -26.38 -6.37
N GLU A 268 7.01 -26.74 -5.77
CA GLU A 268 5.78 -27.04 -6.49
C GLU A 268 4.90 -25.78 -6.61
N CYS A 269 4.14 -25.67 -7.71
CA CYS A 269 3.11 -24.64 -7.87
C CYS A 269 1.97 -24.95 -6.90
N ALA A 270 1.90 -24.21 -5.79
CA ALA A 270 0.81 -24.34 -4.84
C ALA A 270 -0.32 -23.41 -5.27
N GLY A 271 -1.36 -23.99 -5.88
CA GLY A 271 -2.66 -23.33 -5.92
C GLY A 271 -3.21 -23.29 -4.49
N GLY A 272 -3.47 -22.10 -3.95
CA GLY A 272 -4.05 -21.97 -2.62
C GLY A 272 -4.20 -20.52 -2.19
N SER A 273 -5.44 -20.04 -2.21
CA SER A 273 -5.95 -18.99 -1.32
C SER A 273 -5.27 -19.06 0.06
N ASN A 274 -4.82 -17.92 0.60
CA ASN A 274 -4.31 -17.83 1.97
C ASN A 274 -5.31 -18.52 2.94
N PRO A 275 -5.01 -19.70 3.51
CA PRO A 275 -6.03 -20.54 4.12
C PRO A 275 -6.20 -20.12 5.58
N ASP A 276 -7.37 -19.61 5.92
CA ASP A 276 -7.99 -19.86 7.23
C ASP A 276 -7.05 -19.69 8.45
N CYS A 277 -6.40 -18.53 8.63
CA CYS A 277 -5.53 -18.27 9.79
C CYS A 277 -6.33 -17.75 10.98
N THR A 278 -6.01 -18.21 12.19
CA THR A 278 -6.70 -17.78 13.41
C THR A 278 -5.77 -17.35 14.53
N PRO A 279 -6.30 -16.48 15.40
CA PRO A 279 -5.98 -16.55 16.81
C PRO A 279 -7.23 -16.52 17.71
N ILE A 280 -7.00 -16.73 19.01
CA ILE A 280 -7.98 -16.61 20.07
C ILE A 280 -8.07 -15.15 20.50
N VAL A 281 -9.27 -14.60 20.42
CA VAL A 281 -9.67 -13.34 21.04
C VAL A 281 -10.53 -13.60 22.27
N ILE A 282 -10.40 -12.76 23.29
CA ILE A 282 -11.19 -12.81 24.52
C ILE A 282 -11.93 -11.48 24.69
N ASP A 283 -13.25 -11.58 24.84
CA ASP A 283 -14.12 -10.48 25.27
C ASP A 283 -13.88 -10.26 26.77
N VAL A 284 -13.15 -9.18 27.09
CA VAL A 284 -12.65 -8.94 28.44
C VAL A 284 -13.77 -8.42 29.32
N ASN A 285 -14.66 -7.54 28.87
CA ASN A 285 -15.69 -6.92 29.70
C ASN A 285 -17.01 -7.69 29.67
N GLY A 286 -17.23 -8.52 28.66
CA GLY A 286 -18.45 -9.29 28.43
C GLY A 286 -19.53 -8.50 27.69
N ASP A 287 -19.17 -7.46 26.93
CA ASP A 287 -20.07 -6.57 26.19
C ASP A 287 -20.09 -6.82 24.68
N GLY A 288 -19.34 -7.80 24.19
CA GLY A 288 -19.33 -8.22 22.80
C GLY A 288 -17.94 -8.25 22.20
N PHE A 289 -17.86 -8.45 20.89
CA PHE A 289 -16.60 -8.36 20.15
C PHE A 289 -16.68 -7.20 19.17
N ASP A 290 -15.62 -6.41 19.09
CA ASP A 290 -15.43 -5.28 18.20
C ASP A 290 -14.14 -5.47 17.38
N LEU A 291 -14.30 -6.12 16.23
CA LEU A 291 -13.24 -6.34 15.24
C LEU A 291 -13.45 -5.42 14.03
N THR A 292 -12.37 -5.09 13.34
CA THR A 292 -12.37 -4.28 12.12
C THR A 292 -12.61 -5.12 10.87
N ASN A 293 -12.79 -4.44 9.73
CA ASN A 293 -12.64 -5.07 8.41
C ASN A 293 -11.19 -4.95 7.94
N LEU A 294 -10.85 -5.64 6.85
CA LEU A 294 -9.51 -5.64 6.26
C LEU A 294 -8.98 -4.22 5.95
N SER A 295 -9.83 -3.31 5.45
CA SER A 295 -9.40 -1.93 5.11
C SER A 295 -9.03 -1.06 6.32
N HIS A 296 -9.44 -1.46 7.52
CA HIS A 296 -9.05 -0.85 8.80
C HIS A 296 -8.33 -1.88 9.69
N GLY A 297 -7.70 -2.87 9.07
CA GLY A 297 -6.92 -3.90 9.74
C GLY A 297 -5.55 -3.39 10.18
N VAL A 298 -4.71 -4.33 10.60
CA VAL A 298 -3.29 -4.09 10.89
C VAL A 298 -2.42 -5.02 10.04
N VAL A 299 -1.11 -4.83 10.12
CA VAL A 299 -0.12 -5.70 9.49
C VAL A 299 0.51 -6.59 10.56
N PHE A 300 0.28 -7.90 10.49
CA PHE A 300 0.82 -8.87 11.45
C PHE A 300 1.12 -10.22 10.77
N ASP A 301 2.18 -10.91 11.20
CA ASP A 301 2.55 -12.24 10.70
C ASP A 301 1.79 -13.31 11.49
N LEU A 302 0.56 -13.62 11.08
CA LEU A 302 -0.32 -14.53 11.81
C LEU A 302 -0.05 -16.02 11.53
N ASN A 303 0.59 -16.36 10.41
CA ASN A 303 0.87 -17.74 10.02
C ASN A 303 2.34 -18.14 10.28
N ASN A 304 3.14 -17.22 10.80
CA ASN A 304 4.58 -17.39 11.05
C ASN A 304 5.34 -17.88 9.82
N ASP A 305 4.97 -17.35 8.64
CA ASP A 305 5.73 -17.61 7.42
C ASP A 305 6.88 -16.60 7.22
N GLY A 306 7.03 -15.66 8.16
CA GLY A 306 7.97 -14.56 8.11
C GLY A 306 7.44 -13.34 7.36
N TYR A 307 6.19 -13.34 6.90
CA TYR A 307 5.56 -12.25 6.17
C TYR A 307 4.34 -11.73 6.92
N ALA A 308 4.41 -10.48 7.38
CA ALA A 308 3.25 -9.82 7.96
C ALA A 308 2.24 -9.42 6.86
N GLY A 309 1.00 -9.91 6.99
CA GLY A 309 -0.10 -9.64 6.07
C GLY A 309 -1.07 -8.61 6.62
N TRP A 310 -1.79 -7.91 5.74
CA TRP A 310 -2.93 -7.10 6.17
C TRP A 310 -4.08 -8.02 6.56
N LEU A 311 -4.62 -7.82 7.76
CA LEU A 311 -5.70 -8.62 8.31
C LEU A 311 -6.59 -7.78 9.24
N ALA A 312 -7.87 -8.12 9.27
CA ALA A 312 -8.82 -7.58 10.23
C ALA A 312 -8.30 -7.79 11.67
N TRP A 313 -8.63 -6.86 12.57
CA TRP A 313 -8.03 -6.83 13.91
C TRP A 313 -9.04 -6.42 14.99
N THR A 314 -8.67 -6.44 16.27
CA THR A 314 -9.45 -5.76 17.32
C THR A 314 -9.45 -4.27 17.07
N SER A 315 -10.56 -3.57 17.29
CA SER A 315 -10.55 -2.10 17.20
C SER A 315 -9.67 -1.49 18.29
N GLY A 316 -8.96 -0.39 18.00
CA GLY A 316 -8.11 0.28 19.00
C GLY A 316 -8.83 0.81 20.25
N THR A 317 -10.17 0.87 20.23
CA THR A 317 -10.99 1.22 21.41
C THR A 317 -11.63 0.02 22.08
N SER A 318 -11.43 -1.19 21.53
CA SER A 318 -11.99 -2.42 22.05
C SER A 318 -11.30 -2.83 23.36
N ASP A 319 -12.07 -3.46 24.24
CA ASP A 319 -11.51 -4.20 25.37
C ASP A 319 -11.13 -5.64 25.00
N ASP A 320 -11.51 -6.11 23.81
CA ASP A 320 -11.11 -7.41 23.31
C ASP A 320 -9.59 -7.54 23.30
N ALA A 321 -9.11 -8.74 23.62
CA ALA A 321 -7.68 -9.00 23.68
C ALA A 321 -7.31 -10.32 23.04
N TRP A 322 -6.20 -10.32 22.29
CA TRP A 322 -5.61 -11.55 21.78
C TRP A 322 -4.96 -12.33 22.92
N LEU A 323 -5.24 -13.64 22.99
CA LEU A 323 -4.57 -14.52 23.94
C LEU A 323 -3.18 -14.88 23.41
N ALA A 324 -2.15 -14.53 24.17
CA ALA A 324 -0.78 -14.64 23.72
C ALA A 324 0.15 -15.26 24.77
N LEU A 325 1.27 -15.80 24.29
CA LEU A 325 2.42 -16.26 25.06
C LEU A 325 3.68 -15.86 24.32
N ASP A 326 4.49 -14.98 24.93
CA ASP A 326 5.85 -14.70 24.48
C ASP A 326 6.69 -15.98 24.66
N ARG A 327 6.93 -16.69 23.55
CA ARG A 327 7.56 -18.02 23.54
C ARG A 327 9.07 -17.90 23.48
N ASN A 328 9.57 -16.88 22.79
CA ASN A 328 10.98 -16.66 22.57
C ASN A 328 11.63 -15.82 23.70
N GLY A 329 10.82 -15.20 24.56
CA GLY A 329 11.23 -14.42 25.72
C GLY A 329 11.75 -13.03 25.38
N ASN A 330 11.38 -12.47 24.23
CA ASN A 330 11.89 -11.19 23.74
C ASN A 330 11.13 -9.97 24.30
N GLY A 331 10.01 -10.20 25.00
CA GLY A 331 9.19 -9.16 25.63
C GLY A 331 8.11 -8.55 24.72
N THR A 332 7.93 -9.06 23.51
CA THR A 332 6.93 -8.65 22.52
C THR A 332 6.17 -9.88 22.01
N ILE A 333 5.03 -9.66 21.36
CA ILE A 333 4.32 -10.69 20.59
C ILE A 333 4.51 -10.34 19.12
N ASP A 334 5.33 -11.11 18.42
CA ASP A 334 5.84 -10.71 17.10
C ASP A 334 5.31 -11.55 15.92
N ASN A 335 4.72 -12.72 16.19
CA ASN A 335 4.12 -13.58 15.16
C ASN A 335 3.04 -14.55 15.69
N GLY A 336 2.45 -15.31 14.77
CA GLY A 336 1.36 -16.26 15.01
C GLY A 336 1.68 -17.47 15.89
N GLU A 337 2.96 -17.81 16.11
CA GLU A 337 3.31 -18.84 17.09
C GLU A 337 3.06 -18.37 18.53
N GLU A 338 3.08 -17.06 18.74
CA GLU A 338 2.93 -16.41 20.04
C GLU A 338 1.49 -16.00 20.33
N LEU A 339 0.63 -15.94 19.31
CA LEU A 339 -0.82 -15.94 19.47
C LEU A 339 -1.34 -17.37 19.53
N PHE A 340 -2.41 -17.65 20.28
CA PHE A 340 -3.03 -18.98 20.30
C PHE A 340 -4.03 -19.13 19.16
N GLY A 341 -3.75 -19.94 18.16
CA GLY A 341 -4.55 -20.20 16.96
C GLY A 341 -4.13 -21.51 16.27
N ASN A 342 -4.46 -21.65 14.99
CA ASN A 342 -4.13 -22.85 14.21
C ASN A 342 -2.64 -22.93 13.80
N PHE A 343 -1.91 -21.82 13.75
CA PHE A 343 -0.47 -21.78 13.48
C PHE A 343 0.40 -21.85 14.74
N THR A 344 -0.20 -21.83 15.92
CA THR A 344 0.53 -22.04 17.18
C THR A 344 1.12 -23.45 17.22
N PRO A 345 2.37 -23.63 17.67
CA PRO A 345 2.97 -24.95 17.86
C PRO A 345 2.07 -25.86 18.70
N GLN A 346 1.58 -26.94 18.07
CA GLN A 346 0.67 -27.92 18.64
C GLN A 346 0.83 -29.27 17.93
N PRO A 347 0.37 -30.40 18.52
CA PRO A 347 0.36 -31.68 17.82
C PRO A 347 -0.48 -31.60 16.53
N PRO A 348 -0.01 -32.18 15.42
CA PRO A 348 -0.78 -32.20 14.16
C PRO A 348 -2.16 -32.83 14.35
N SER A 349 -3.18 -32.22 13.75
CA SER A 349 -4.56 -32.69 13.78
C SER A 349 -5.28 -32.43 12.43
N ARG A 350 -6.60 -32.59 12.37
CA ARG A 350 -7.38 -32.20 11.18
C ARG A 350 -8.03 -30.82 11.32
N SER A 351 -7.91 -30.24 12.50
CA SER A 351 -8.63 -29.05 12.92
C SER A 351 -7.80 -28.32 13.96
N GLU A 352 -6.51 -28.09 13.66
CA GLU A 352 -5.62 -27.28 14.47
C GLU A 352 -6.31 -25.97 14.82
N ASN A 353 -6.23 -25.57 16.09
CA ASN A 353 -6.85 -24.36 16.59
C ASN A 353 -6.20 -23.97 17.92
N GLY A 354 -6.40 -22.73 18.34
CA GLY A 354 -5.80 -22.15 19.53
C GLY A 354 -6.21 -22.85 20.81
N PHE A 355 -7.39 -23.47 20.90
CA PHE A 355 -7.80 -24.19 22.11
C PHE A 355 -7.08 -25.54 22.23
N LEU A 356 -6.81 -26.22 21.11
CA LEU A 356 -5.97 -27.41 21.09
C LEU A 356 -4.52 -27.05 21.46
N ALA A 357 -3.98 -25.96 20.91
CA ALA A 357 -2.67 -25.46 21.29
C ALA A 357 -2.59 -25.08 22.78
N LEU A 358 -3.61 -24.43 23.31
CA LEU A 358 -3.70 -24.05 24.72
C LEU A 358 -3.82 -25.29 25.64
N ALA A 359 -4.52 -26.33 25.19
CA ALA A 359 -4.69 -27.57 25.94
C ALA A 359 -3.39 -28.33 26.18
N GLU A 360 -2.36 -28.12 25.35
CA GLU A 360 -1.03 -28.68 25.61
C GLU A 360 -0.48 -28.24 26.98
N PHE A 361 -0.80 -27.04 27.43
CA PHE A 361 -0.30 -26.51 28.70
C PHE A 361 -1.07 -26.99 29.94
N ASP A 362 -2.25 -27.59 29.78
CA ASP A 362 -2.96 -28.27 30.87
C ASP A 362 -2.36 -29.67 31.14
N LYS A 363 -1.57 -30.21 30.20
CA LYS A 363 -0.99 -31.54 30.36
C LYS A 363 0.08 -31.57 31.48
N PRO A 364 0.14 -32.65 32.28
CA PRO A 364 1.16 -32.81 33.32
C PRO A 364 2.60 -32.66 32.82
N GLU A 365 2.88 -33.07 31.58
CA GLU A 365 4.20 -32.95 30.95
C GLU A 365 4.65 -31.48 30.82
N ASN A 366 3.69 -30.57 30.63
CA ASN A 366 3.90 -29.12 30.58
C ASN A 366 3.59 -28.43 31.91
N ARG A 367 3.56 -29.21 33.01
CA ARG A 367 3.27 -28.74 34.38
C ARG A 367 1.87 -28.12 34.54
N GLY A 368 0.92 -28.62 33.76
CA GLY A 368 -0.50 -28.43 34.02
C GLY A 368 -1.07 -29.52 34.92
N ASN A 369 -2.38 -29.48 35.15
CA ASN A 369 -3.07 -30.38 36.08
C ASN A 369 -4.11 -31.32 35.45
N GLY A 370 -4.37 -31.17 34.15
CA GLY A 370 -5.20 -32.06 33.33
C GLY A 370 -6.69 -31.95 33.64
N ASP A 371 -7.16 -30.79 34.11
CA ASP A 371 -8.55 -30.59 34.53
C ASP A 371 -9.43 -29.85 33.52
N GLY A 372 -8.93 -29.69 32.29
CA GLY A 372 -9.70 -29.19 31.14
C GLY A 372 -9.88 -27.68 31.14
N ARG A 373 -9.00 -26.95 31.84
CA ARG A 373 -8.98 -25.49 31.89
C ARG A 373 -7.57 -25.01 32.20
N ILE A 374 -7.29 -23.77 31.80
CA ILE A 374 -6.07 -23.07 32.18
C ILE A 374 -6.41 -22.07 33.28
N ASP A 375 -5.84 -22.28 34.47
CA ASP A 375 -5.90 -21.36 35.60
C ASP A 375 -4.59 -21.30 36.40
N ILE A 376 -4.61 -20.63 37.55
CA ILE A 376 -3.42 -20.41 38.39
C ILE A 376 -2.71 -21.70 38.85
N ARG A 377 -3.34 -22.87 38.71
CA ARG A 377 -2.73 -24.17 39.01
C ARG A 377 -1.86 -24.70 37.88
N ASP A 378 -1.92 -24.10 36.69
CA ASP A 378 -1.10 -24.45 35.53
C ASP A 378 0.07 -23.49 35.40
N ALA A 379 1.28 -24.04 35.16
CA ALA A 379 2.50 -23.24 35.15
C ALA A 379 2.49 -22.12 34.09
N VAL A 380 1.80 -22.32 32.96
CA VAL A 380 1.72 -21.33 31.87
C VAL A 380 0.92 -20.08 32.27
N PHE A 381 -0.01 -20.18 33.22
CA PHE A 381 -1.03 -19.15 33.44
C PHE A 381 -0.45 -17.78 33.80
N VAL A 382 0.65 -17.76 34.54
CA VAL A 382 1.35 -16.51 34.93
C VAL A 382 2.14 -15.88 33.77
N SER A 383 2.46 -16.67 32.74
CA SER A 383 3.19 -16.26 31.54
C SER A 383 2.24 -15.78 30.43
N LEU A 384 1.00 -16.24 30.42
CA LEU A 384 0.00 -15.80 29.45
C LEU A 384 -0.23 -14.28 29.51
N ARG A 385 -0.49 -13.71 28.35
CA ARG A 385 -0.82 -12.30 28.15
C ARG A 385 -2.13 -12.15 27.39
N LEU A 386 -2.77 -11.02 27.64
CA LEU A 386 -3.87 -10.46 26.88
C LEU A 386 -3.32 -9.22 26.21
N TRP A 387 -3.25 -9.24 24.89
CA TRP A 387 -2.77 -8.11 24.11
C TRP A 387 -3.97 -7.26 23.66
N GLN A 388 -4.07 -6.06 24.21
CA GLN A 388 -5.02 -5.02 23.80
C GLN A 388 -4.25 -3.97 22.99
N ASP A 389 -4.30 -4.10 21.66
CA ASP A 389 -3.66 -3.17 20.72
C ASP A 389 -4.42 -1.84 20.67
N SER A 390 -4.14 -0.98 21.63
CA SER A 390 -4.89 0.24 21.91
C SER A 390 -4.59 1.38 20.95
N ASN A 391 -3.41 1.35 20.31
CA ASN A 391 -3.03 2.32 19.30
C ASN A 391 -3.29 1.81 17.87
N HIS A 392 -3.70 0.54 17.72
CA HIS A 392 -4.10 -0.11 16.49
C HIS A 392 -2.99 -0.18 15.45
N ASN A 393 -1.76 -0.46 15.87
CA ASN A 393 -0.59 -0.48 14.97
C ASN A 393 -0.10 -1.89 14.62
N GLY A 394 -0.68 -2.95 15.21
CA GLY A 394 -0.26 -4.34 14.99
C GLY A 394 1.09 -4.70 15.62
N ILE A 395 1.66 -3.84 16.46
CA ILE A 395 2.95 -4.03 17.12
C ILE A 395 2.70 -4.17 18.63
N SER A 396 3.08 -5.31 19.19
CA SER A 396 2.89 -5.54 20.61
C SER A 396 3.83 -4.70 21.47
N GLU A 397 3.28 -3.76 22.24
CA GLU A 397 4.03 -2.89 23.12
C GLU A 397 3.88 -3.32 24.60
N PRO A 398 4.91 -3.13 25.46
CA PRO A 398 4.83 -3.54 26.87
C PRO A 398 3.66 -2.92 27.64
N SER A 399 3.19 -1.73 27.24
CA SER A 399 2.03 -1.07 27.82
C SER A 399 0.70 -1.75 27.49
N GLU A 400 0.64 -2.50 26.40
CA GLU A 400 -0.55 -3.15 25.84
C GLU A 400 -0.70 -4.61 26.26
N LEU A 401 0.38 -5.20 26.78
CA LEU A 401 0.39 -6.55 27.31
C LEU A 401 -0.08 -6.58 28.76
N HIS A 402 -1.15 -7.32 29.01
CA HIS A 402 -1.74 -7.46 30.34
C HIS A 402 -1.77 -8.91 30.79
N THR A 403 -1.64 -9.14 32.10
CA THR A 403 -1.86 -10.49 32.64
C THR A 403 -3.35 -10.76 32.77
N LEU A 404 -3.77 -12.02 32.64
CA LEU A 404 -5.18 -12.41 32.79
C LEU A 404 -5.76 -11.94 34.12
N LYS A 405 -5.00 -12.11 35.21
CA LYS A 405 -5.36 -11.65 36.55
C LYS A 405 -5.58 -10.14 36.63
N LYS A 406 -4.76 -9.34 35.93
CA LYS A 406 -4.89 -7.87 35.91
C LYS A 406 -6.20 -7.43 35.26
N LEU A 407 -6.66 -8.13 34.22
CA LEU A 407 -7.95 -7.89 33.56
C LEU A 407 -9.13 -8.66 34.19
N GLY A 408 -8.92 -9.25 35.37
CA GLY A 408 -9.97 -9.91 36.14
C GLY A 408 -10.37 -11.29 35.63
N LEU A 409 -9.59 -11.89 34.73
CA LEU A 409 -9.81 -13.25 34.22
C LEU A 409 -9.08 -14.28 35.10
N LYS A 410 -9.82 -15.32 35.48
CA LYS A 410 -9.35 -16.39 36.37
C LYS A 410 -9.14 -17.71 35.64
N THR A 411 -9.97 -18.00 34.64
CA THR A 411 -9.97 -19.31 33.98
C THR A 411 -10.35 -19.19 32.51
N VAL A 412 -9.63 -19.90 31.64
CA VAL A 412 -10.01 -20.19 30.25
C VAL A 412 -10.31 -21.69 30.15
N ASN A 413 -11.55 -22.05 29.82
CA ASN A 413 -11.92 -23.46 29.64
C ASN A 413 -11.39 -24.01 28.31
N LEU A 414 -11.09 -25.31 28.27
CA LEU A 414 -10.61 -26.00 27.06
C LEU A 414 -11.70 -26.79 26.32
N ASP A 415 -12.88 -26.97 26.93
CA ASP A 415 -14.05 -27.59 26.28
C ASP A 415 -14.71 -26.61 25.28
N TYR A 416 -14.01 -26.31 24.20
CA TYR A 416 -14.51 -25.45 23.14
C TYR A 416 -15.66 -26.12 22.37
N LYS A 417 -16.53 -25.31 21.77
CA LYS A 417 -17.63 -25.75 20.90
C LYS A 417 -17.57 -25.02 19.57
N ASP A 418 -17.98 -25.71 18.50
CA ASP A 418 -18.21 -25.08 17.22
C ASP A 418 -19.25 -23.95 17.32
N SER A 419 -18.98 -22.89 16.59
CA SER A 419 -19.83 -21.74 16.33
C SER A 419 -19.75 -21.42 14.84
N ARG A 420 -20.80 -20.81 14.32
CA ARG A 420 -20.88 -20.38 12.92
C ARG A 420 -21.18 -18.89 12.85
N ARG A 421 -20.72 -18.16 13.86
CA ARG A 421 -20.91 -16.71 13.93
C ARG A 421 -19.92 -16.07 12.98
N VAL A 422 -20.42 -15.18 12.14
CA VAL A 422 -19.63 -14.27 11.32
C VAL A 422 -20.08 -12.87 11.69
N ASP A 423 -19.14 -11.95 11.89
CA ASP A 423 -19.48 -10.56 12.13
C ASP A 423 -19.85 -9.83 10.83
N GLN A 424 -20.12 -8.52 10.94
CA GLN A 424 -20.46 -7.68 9.80
C GLN A 424 -19.27 -7.38 8.86
N HIS A 425 -18.05 -7.78 9.25
CA HIS A 425 -16.81 -7.52 8.53
C HIS A 425 -16.26 -8.76 7.82
N GLY A 426 -16.83 -9.94 8.07
CA GLY A 426 -16.44 -11.21 7.47
C GLY A 426 -15.57 -12.07 8.36
N ASN A 427 -15.28 -11.65 9.61
CA ASN A 427 -14.48 -12.43 10.53
C ASN A 427 -15.32 -13.58 11.11
N GLU A 428 -14.80 -14.81 11.05
CA GLU A 428 -15.54 -16.00 11.46
C GLU A 428 -15.13 -16.48 12.84
N PHE A 429 -16.06 -16.36 13.78
CA PHE A 429 -15.94 -16.80 15.17
C PHE A 429 -16.29 -18.30 15.23
N ARG A 430 -15.30 -19.18 15.05
CA ARG A 430 -15.52 -20.60 14.76
C ARG A 430 -15.51 -21.50 15.98
N TYR A 431 -14.55 -21.35 16.89
CA TYR A 431 -14.50 -22.16 18.11
C TYR A 431 -14.69 -21.24 19.30
N ARG A 432 -15.55 -21.63 20.26
CA ARG A 432 -15.81 -20.80 21.44
C ARG A 432 -15.62 -21.58 22.72
N ALA A 433 -15.00 -20.96 23.71
CA ALA A 433 -14.87 -21.51 25.04
C ALA A 433 -15.25 -20.49 26.12
N LYS A 434 -15.59 -21.01 27.28
CA LYS A 434 -16.01 -20.20 28.42
C LYS A 434 -14.80 -19.57 29.10
N VAL A 435 -14.93 -18.30 29.45
CA VAL A 435 -13.97 -17.60 30.31
C VAL A 435 -14.68 -17.22 31.62
N LYS A 436 -13.99 -17.36 32.74
CA LYS A 436 -14.52 -16.98 34.06
C LYS A 436 -13.73 -15.86 34.69
N ASP A 437 -14.44 -14.98 35.38
CA ASP A 437 -13.86 -13.91 36.17
C ASP A 437 -13.38 -14.40 37.56
N ASN A 438 -12.85 -13.47 38.35
CA ASN A 438 -12.41 -13.74 39.72
C ASN A 438 -13.50 -14.26 40.68
N HIS A 439 -14.78 -14.08 40.35
CA HIS A 439 -15.93 -14.55 41.11
C HIS A 439 -16.51 -15.88 40.56
N ASP A 440 -15.79 -16.53 39.65
CA ASP A 440 -16.25 -17.72 38.91
C ASP A 440 -17.50 -17.46 38.05
N ALA A 441 -17.83 -16.19 37.79
CA ALA A 441 -18.92 -15.79 36.91
C ALA A 441 -18.46 -15.82 35.44
N GLN A 442 -19.39 -16.22 34.57
CA GLN A 442 -19.17 -16.36 33.13
C GLN A 442 -20.06 -15.39 32.32
N LEU A 443 -20.60 -14.35 32.95
CA LEU A 443 -21.59 -13.49 32.32
C LEU A 443 -20.91 -12.67 31.22
N GLY A 444 -21.35 -12.83 29.98
CA GLY A 444 -20.88 -12.09 28.81
C GLY A 444 -19.55 -12.58 28.22
N ARG A 445 -18.58 -12.97 29.05
CA ARG A 445 -17.20 -13.26 28.63
C ARG A 445 -17.06 -14.60 27.89
N TRP A 446 -16.49 -14.53 26.70
CA TRP A 446 -16.15 -15.69 25.86
C TRP A 446 -14.75 -15.54 25.29
N ALA A 447 -14.11 -16.69 25.06
CA ALA A 447 -12.95 -16.78 24.18
C ALA A 447 -13.44 -17.35 22.85
N PHE A 448 -12.98 -16.78 21.74
CA PHE A 448 -13.22 -17.30 20.41
C PHE A 448 -11.93 -17.45 19.63
N ASP A 449 -11.79 -18.58 18.95
CA ASP A 449 -10.82 -18.77 17.89
C ASP A 449 -11.46 -18.26 16.58
N VAL A 450 -10.84 -17.23 16.00
CA VAL A 450 -11.44 -16.41 14.94
C VAL A 450 -10.62 -16.47 13.67
N PHE A 451 -11.27 -16.80 12.56
CA PHE A 451 -10.72 -16.66 11.22
C PHE A 451 -10.88 -15.21 10.79
N LEU A 452 -9.76 -14.51 10.69
CA LEU A 452 -9.76 -13.09 10.35
C LEU A 452 -9.82 -12.91 8.84
N THR A 453 -10.50 -11.85 8.41
CA THR A 453 -10.46 -11.47 6.99
C THR A 453 -9.05 -11.01 6.65
N THR A 454 -8.39 -11.67 5.70
CA THR A 454 -7.03 -11.35 5.25
C THR A 454 -7.01 -10.85 3.81
N GLN A 455 -5.93 -10.20 3.41
CA GLN A 455 -5.68 -9.93 2.00
C GLN A 455 -5.44 -11.26 1.25
N PRO A 456 -6.08 -11.48 0.08
CA PRO A 456 -5.91 -12.69 -0.73
C PRO A 456 -4.46 -12.99 -1.14
#